data_AF-A0A8J4WT87-F1
#
_entry.id   AF-A0A8J4WT87-F1
#
_cell.length_a   1.000
_cell.length_b   1.000
_cell.length_c   1.000
_cell.angle_alpha   90.00
_cell.angle_beta   90.00
_cell.angle_gamma   90.00
#
_symmetry.space_group_name_H-M   'P 1'
#
loop_
_entity.id
_entity.type
_entity.pdbx_description
1 polymer ?
#
loop_
_entity_poly.entity_id
_entity_poly.type
_entity_poly.pdbx_seq_one_letter_code
_entity_poly.pdbx_strand_id
1 'polypeptide(L)'
;VRLDRVRGGRQKYKRRIDAENSPYLNPQLALPAKKPYNKIVSHLLVAEPEKIYAMPDPTVPDSDIKALTTLCDLADRELVVNIGWAKHIPGFSTLSLADQMSLLQSAWMEILILRVVYRSLSFEDKLVYAEDYIMDEDQSKLAGLLDLNNAILQLVKKYRSMKLEKEEFVTLKAIALANS
;
A
#
# COMPACT_ATOMS: atom_id res chain seq x y z
N VAL A 1 40.12 -21.77 66.52
CA VAL A 1 39.34 -20.96 65.56
C VAL A 1 39.66 -21.38 64.14
N ARG A 2 38.74 -22.10 63.49
CA ARG A 2 38.41 -21.97 62.06
C ARG A 2 36.90 -22.25 61.95
N LEU A 3 36.15 -21.22 61.58
CA LEU A 3 34.69 -21.10 61.62
C LEU A 3 34.01 -21.76 60.39
N ASP A 4 34.62 -22.82 59.86
CA ASP A 4 34.13 -23.50 58.66
C ASP A 4 33.17 -24.64 59.00
N ARG A 5 31.94 -24.28 59.35
CA ARG A 5 30.76 -25.03 58.91
C ARG A 5 29.46 -24.30 59.22
N VAL A 6 28.65 -24.14 58.18
CA VAL A 6 27.19 -24.20 58.30
C VAL A 6 26.64 -25.20 57.28
N ARG A 7 25.83 -26.13 57.81
CA ARG A 7 24.85 -26.95 57.10
C ARG A 7 23.79 -26.03 56.48
N GLY A 8 23.33 -26.34 55.27
CA GLY A 8 22.15 -25.70 54.67
C GLY A 8 22.49 -24.55 53.72
N GLY A 9 21.98 -24.62 52.50
CA GLY A 9 22.34 -23.76 51.40
C GLY A 9 21.99 -22.28 51.57
N ARG A 10 22.88 -21.42 51.07
CA ARG A 10 22.57 -20.31 50.15
C ARG A 10 23.89 -19.70 49.71
N GLN A 11 24.21 -19.79 48.41
CA GLN A 11 25.27 -19.01 47.77
C GLN A 11 25.12 -17.54 48.16
N LYS A 12 26.12 -16.96 48.84
CA LYS A 12 26.25 -15.50 48.97
C LYS A 12 27.41 -15.02 48.10
N TYR A 13 27.22 -15.06 46.77
CA TYR A 13 28.07 -14.28 45.88
C TYR A 13 27.64 -12.81 45.98
N LYS A 14 28.40 -12.06 46.77
CA LYS A 14 28.36 -10.60 46.80
C LYS A 14 28.81 -10.11 45.42
N ARG A 15 27.86 -9.58 44.64
CA ARG A 15 28.13 -8.91 43.35
C ARG A 15 29.16 -7.81 43.57
N ARG A 16 30.23 -7.82 42.77
CA ARG A 16 30.91 -6.60 42.38
C ARG A 16 30.69 -6.48 40.86
N ILE A 17 29.92 -5.47 40.50
CA ILE A 17 29.64 -5.06 39.12
C ILE A 17 30.93 -4.41 38.64
N ASP A 18 31.54 -5.00 37.61
CA ASP A 18 32.44 -4.30 36.68
C ASP A 18 32.17 -4.91 35.31
N ALA A 19 30.99 -4.59 34.76
CA ALA A 19 30.55 -4.97 33.43
C ALA A 19 30.75 -3.81 32.45
N GLU A 20 31.92 -3.18 32.47
CA GLU A 20 32.31 -2.15 31.51
C GLU A 20 33.69 -2.49 30.95
N ASN A 21 33.76 -3.48 30.05
CA ASN A 21 34.74 -3.61 28.95
C ASN A 21 34.82 -5.04 28.41
N SER A 22 33.72 -5.55 27.83
CA SER A 22 33.80 -6.73 26.97
C SER A 22 33.23 -6.39 25.59
N PRO A 23 34.07 -6.21 24.56
CA PRO A 23 33.64 -5.81 23.22
C PRO A 23 32.99 -6.95 22.40
N TYR A 24 32.70 -8.10 23.03
CA TYR A 24 32.32 -9.32 22.33
C TYR A 24 30.87 -9.79 22.57
N LEU A 25 30.00 -8.97 23.18
CA LEU A 25 28.63 -9.39 23.55
C LEU A 25 27.48 -8.60 22.92
N ASN A 26 27.72 -7.76 21.91
CA ASN A 26 26.64 -7.18 21.11
C ASN A 26 26.68 -7.69 19.67
N PRO A 27 25.87 -8.69 19.29
CA PRO A 27 25.37 -8.75 17.94
C PRO A 27 24.26 -7.69 17.84
N GLN A 28 24.63 -6.41 17.85
CA GLN A 28 23.80 -5.44 17.14
C GLN A 28 23.93 -5.84 15.67
N LEU A 29 23.04 -6.73 15.23
CA LEU A 29 22.67 -6.84 13.83
C LEU A 29 22.27 -5.42 13.44
N ALA A 30 23.22 -4.66 12.88
CA ALA A 30 22.92 -3.42 12.22
C ALA A 30 21.79 -3.77 11.25
N LEU A 31 20.61 -3.19 11.49
CA LEU A 31 19.53 -3.26 10.51
C LEU A 31 20.17 -2.90 9.17
N PRO A 32 19.96 -3.70 8.10
CA PRO A 32 20.57 -3.40 6.83
C PRO A 32 20.25 -1.95 6.51
N ALA A 33 21.29 -1.13 6.33
CA ALA A 33 21.13 0.27 5.98
C ALA A 33 20.10 0.32 4.85
N LYS A 34 19.00 1.05 5.05
CA LYS A 34 17.96 1.19 4.02
C LYS A 34 18.68 1.52 2.73
N LYS A 35 18.63 0.60 1.74
CA LYS A 35 19.33 0.78 0.48
C LYS A 35 18.94 2.16 -0.05
N PRO A 36 19.87 3.00 -0.53
CA PRO A 36 19.49 4.27 -1.13
C PRO A 36 18.51 3.96 -2.27
N TYR A 37 17.26 4.34 -2.07
CA TYR A 37 16.20 4.04 -3.03
C TYR A 37 16.56 4.65 -4.39
N ASN A 38 16.12 3.99 -5.46
CA ASN A 38 16.22 4.56 -6.80
C ASN A 38 15.59 5.97 -6.80
N LYS A 39 16.26 6.96 -7.40
CA LYS A 39 15.80 8.36 -7.38
C LYS A 39 14.41 8.52 -8.01
N ILE A 40 14.08 7.73 -9.04
CA ILE A 40 12.76 7.72 -9.68
C ILE A 40 11.72 7.22 -8.68
N VAL A 41 11.97 6.09 -8.02
CA VAL A 41 11.05 5.53 -7.01
C VAL A 41 10.83 6.54 -5.88
N SER A 42 11.89 7.17 -5.39
CA SER A 42 11.81 8.19 -4.34
C SER A 42 10.94 9.38 -4.76
N HIS A 43 11.06 9.81 -6.02
CA HIS A 43 10.24 10.89 -6.57
C HIS A 43 8.77 10.47 -6.71
N LEU A 44 8.51 9.28 -7.25
CA LEU A 44 7.15 8.74 -7.42
C LEU A 44 6.41 8.57 -6.09
N LEU A 45 7.12 8.18 -5.02
CA LEU A 45 6.54 8.08 -3.68
C LEU A 45 6.04 9.43 -3.15
N VAL A 46 6.79 10.51 -3.39
CA VAL A 46 6.44 11.86 -2.93
C VAL A 46 5.35 12.48 -3.81
N ALA A 47 5.30 12.12 -5.09
CA ALA A 47 4.27 12.57 -6.02
C ALA A 47 2.92 11.84 -5.86
N GLU A 48 2.86 10.76 -5.08
CA GLU A 48 1.64 9.95 -4.94
C GLU A 48 0.46 10.80 -4.42
N PRO A 49 -0.69 10.82 -5.13
CA PRO A 49 -1.84 11.60 -4.72
C PRO A 49 -2.35 11.24 -3.33
N GLU A 50 -2.91 12.24 -2.64
CA GLU A 50 -3.63 12.02 -1.39
C GLU A 50 -4.84 11.10 -1.59
N LYS A 51 -5.30 10.52 -0.48
CA LYS A 51 -6.48 9.67 -0.47
C LYS A 51 -7.72 10.50 -0.71
N ILE A 52 -8.64 9.95 -1.50
CA ILE A 52 -9.93 10.55 -1.83
C ILE A 52 -11.02 9.67 -1.23
N TYR A 53 -12.00 10.29 -0.57
CA TYR A 53 -13.19 9.63 -0.04
C TYR A 53 -14.26 9.48 -1.13
N ALA A 54 -15.03 8.39 -1.10
CA ALA A 54 -16.12 8.17 -2.05
C ALA A 54 -17.31 9.08 -1.77
N MET A 55 -17.60 9.36 -0.49
CA MET A 55 -18.72 10.19 -0.03
C MET A 55 -20.08 9.72 -0.59
N PRO A 56 -20.49 8.45 -0.36
CA PRO A 56 -21.81 7.98 -0.77
C PRO A 56 -22.91 8.80 -0.10
N ASP A 57 -23.94 9.19 -0.86
CA ASP A 57 -25.06 9.96 -0.30
C ASP A 57 -25.83 9.13 0.75
N PRO A 58 -25.87 9.55 2.02
CA PRO A 58 -26.55 8.80 3.08
C PRO A 58 -28.08 8.88 2.98
N THR A 59 -28.63 9.81 2.21
CA THR A 59 -30.08 10.00 2.06
C THR A 59 -30.69 9.09 1.00
N VAL A 60 -29.87 8.56 0.09
CA VAL A 60 -30.29 7.67 -0.98
C VAL A 60 -30.25 6.22 -0.49
N PRO A 61 -31.30 5.41 -0.67
CA PRO A 61 -31.29 3.98 -0.33
C PRO A 61 -30.25 3.20 -1.13
N ASP A 62 -29.71 2.14 -0.52
CA ASP A 62 -28.74 1.27 -1.20
C ASP A 62 -29.38 0.56 -2.40
N SER A 63 -28.74 0.72 -3.55
CA SER A 63 -29.15 0.20 -4.85
C SER A 63 -27.93 0.07 -5.75
N ASP A 64 -28.06 -0.71 -6.82
CA ASP A 64 -27.10 -0.81 -7.90
C ASP A 64 -26.75 0.56 -8.49
N ILE A 65 -27.76 1.38 -8.76
CA ILE A 65 -27.60 2.73 -9.28
C ILE A 65 -26.78 3.59 -8.31
N LYS A 66 -27.12 3.59 -7.00
CA LYS A 66 -26.36 4.35 -6.00
C LYS A 66 -24.89 3.91 -5.96
N ALA A 67 -24.63 2.61 -6.02
CA ALA A 67 -23.28 2.07 -6.01
C ALA A 67 -22.48 2.49 -7.25
N LEU A 68 -23.05 2.31 -8.44
CA LEU A 68 -22.42 2.69 -9.70
C LEU A 68 -22.20 4.20 -9.80
N THR A 69 -23.16 5.03 -9.38
CA THR A 69 -23.00 6.49 -9.34
C THR A 69 -21.87 6.91 -8.41
N THR A 70 -21.79 6.31 -7.21
CA THR A 70 -20.72 6.60 -6.25
C THR A 70 -19.34 6.22 -6.81
N LEU A 71 -19.24 5.04 -7.45
CA LEU A 71 -17.99 4.57 -8.04
C LEU A 71 -17.55 5.43 -9.24
N CYS A 72 -18.49 5.82 -10.10
CA CYS A 72 -18.21 6.70 -11.25
C CYS A 72 -17.78 8.10 -10.81
N ASP A 73 -18.43 8.68 -9.80
CA ASP A 73 -18.02 9.97 -9.21
C ASP A 73 -16.62 9.90 -8.57
N LEU A 74 -16.35 8.83 -7.82
CA LEU A 74 -15.01 8.59 -7.26
C LEU A 74 -13.96 8.45 -8.37
N ALA A 75 -14.27 7.71 -9.44
CA ALA A 75 -13.37 7.52 -10.57
C ALA A 75 -13.07 8.86 -11.28
N ASP A 76 -14.07 9.71 -11.51
CA ASP A 76 -13.89 11.03 -12.12
C ASP A 76 -12.93 11.90 -11.30
N ARG A 77 -13.10 11.93 -9.98
CA ARG A 77 -12.20 12.67 -9.08
C ARG A 77 -10.79 12.04 -9.02
N GLU A 78 -10.69 10.71 -9.00
CA GLU A 78 -9.39 10.02 -9.06
C GLU A 78 -8.66 10.27 -10.39
N LEU A 79 -9.39 10.40 -11.51
CA LEU A 79 -8.82 10.72 -12.82
C LEU A 79 -8.14 12.09 -12.81
N VAL A 80 -8.77 13.12 -12.24
CA VAL A 80 -8.21 14.46 -12.15
C VAL A 80 -6.86 14.45 -11.43
N VAL A 81 -6.77 13.76 -10.28
CA VAL A 81 -5.49 13.67 -9.55
C VAL A 81 -4.47 12.78 -10.25
N ASN A 82 -4.90 11.74 -10.98
CA ASN A 82 -4.02 10.88 -11.77
C ASN A 82 -3.39 11.64 -12.96
N ILE A 83 -4.14 12.54 -13.62
CA ILE A 83 -3.59 13.41 -14.67
C ILE A 83 -2.54 14.36 -14.08
N GLY A 84 -2.80 14.92 -12.89
CA GLY A 84 -1.82 15.72 -12.17
C GLY A 84 -0.56 14.93 -11.79
N TRP A 85 -0.75 13.71 -11.29
CA TRP A 85 0.33 12.79 -10.93
C TRP A 85 1.20 12.40 -12.12
N ALA A 86 0.62 12.12 -13.28
CA ALA A 86 1.36 11.71 -14.48
C ALA A 86 2.45 12.72 -14.88
N LYS A 87 2.22 14.02 -14.67
CA LYS A 87 3.20 15.09 -14.92
C LYS A 87 4.46 14.99 -14.06
N HIS A 88 4.41 14.27 -12.94
CA HIS A 88 5.56 14.03 -12.06
C HIS A 88 6.40 12.83 -12.51
N ILE A 89 5.92 12.02 -13.47
CA ILE A 89 6.70 10.89 -13.97
C ILE A 89 7.84 11.43 -14.85
N PRO A 90 9.11 11.12 -14.55
CA PRO A 90 10.24 11.59 -15.33
C PRO A 90 10.07 11.27 -16.82
N GLY A 91 10.12 12.30 -17.67
CA GLY A 91 9.96 12.18 -19.13
C GLY A 91 8.54 12.38 -19.64
N PHE A 92 7.49 12.15 -18.85
CA PHE A 92 6.10 12.23 -19.33
C PHE A 92 5.74 13.61 -19.90
N SER A 93 6.08 14.69 -19.18
CA SER A 93 5.80 16.06 -19.65
C SER A 93 6.65 16.51 -20.85
N THR A 94 7.61 15.70 -21.30
CA THR A 94 8.39 15.99 -22.52
C THR A 94 7.73 15.42 -23.78
N LEU A 95 6.75 14.53 -23.62
CA LEU A 95 5.95 14.00 -24.72
C LEU A 95 5.04 15.07 -25.32
N SER A 96 4.59 14.86 -26.56
CA SER A 96 3.58 15.74 -27.16
C SER A 96 2.27 15.66 -26.35
N LEU A 97 1.45 16.72 -26.39
CA LEU A 97 0.15 16.69 -25.70
C LEU A 97 -0.74 15.55 -26.22
N ALA A 98 -0.65 15.24 -27.51
CA ALA A 98 -1.37 14.12 -28.11
C ALA A 98 -0.96 12.79 -27.48
N ASP A 99 0.35 12.51 -27.39
CA ASP A 99 0.87 11.27 -26.78
C ASP A 99 0.53 11.19 -25.28
N GLN A 100 0.65 12.30 -24.55
CA GLN A 100 0.25 12.36 -23.13
C GLN A 100 -1.21 11.96 -22.95
N MET A 101 -2.09 12.51 -23.80
CA MET A 101 -3.53 12.19 -23.76
C MET A 101 -3.79 10.74 -24.16
N SER A 102 -3.12 10.22 -25.19
CA SER A 102 -3.28 8.82 -25.63
C SER A 102 -2.88 7.82 -24.55
N LEU A 103 -1.74 8.03 -23.88
CA LEU A 103 -1.30 7.17 -22.78
C LEU A 103 -2.30 7.21 -21.61
N LEU A 104 -2.76 8.40 -21.22
CA LEU A 104 -3.76 8.54 -20.16
C LEU A 104 -5.09 7.86 -20.51
N GLN A 105 -5.56 8.01 -21.76
CA GLN A 105 -6.79 7.39 -22.24
C GLN A 105 -6.70 5.86 -22.34
N SER A 106 -5.51 5.30 -22.58
CA SER A 106 -5.30 3.85 -22.60
C SER A 106 -5.17 3.28 -21.17
N ALA A 107 -4.37 3.91 -20.31
CA ALA A 107 -3.98 3.35 -19.02
C ALA A 107 -4.91 3.64 -17.83
N TRP A 108 -5.85 4.57 -17.95
CA TRP A 108 -6.56 5.11 -16.77
C TRP A 108 -7.25 4.03 -15.93
N MET A 109 -7.92 3.06 -16.57
CA MET A 109 -8.64 2.01 -15.87
C MET A 109 -7.68 1.07 -15.13
N GLU A 110 -6.54 0.73 -15.75
CA GLU A 110 -5.50 -0.09 -15.11
C GLU A 110 -4.93 0.61 -13.87
N ILE A 111 -4.69 1.92 -13.96
CA ILE A 111 -4.20 2.72 -12.82
C ILE A 111 -5.23 2.73 -11.69
N LEU A 112 -6.52 2.94 -11.99
CA LEU A 112 -7.58 2.89 -10.98
C LEU A 112 -7.69 1.51 -10.32
N ILE A 113 -7.64 0.43 -11.11
CA ILE A 113 -7.67 -0.94 -10.60
C ILE A 113 -6.46 -1.20 -9.70
N LEU A 114 -5.25 -0.82 -10.12
CA LEU A 114 -4.04 -0.96 -9.31
C LEU A 114 -4.19 -0.25 -7.95
N ARG A 115 -4.80 0.95 -7.93
CA ARG A 115 -5.06 1.69 -6.68
C ARG A 115 -6.01 0.91 -5.76
N VAL A 116 -7.13 0.41 -6.28
CA VAL A 116 -8.08 -0.42 -5.50
C VAL A 116 -7.40 -1.68 -4.97
N VAL A 117 -6.65 -2.37 -5.83
CA VAL A 117 -5.90 -3.58 -5.47
C VAL A 117 -4.93 -3.31 -4.33
N TYR A 118 -4.12 -2.24 -4.45
CA TYR A 118 -3.14 -1.88 -3.45
C TYR A 118 -3.80 -1.52 -2.09
N ARG A 119 -4.89 -0.74 -2.11
CA ARG A 119 -5.66 -0.43 -0.90
C ARG A 119 -6.26 -1.68 -0.22
N SER A 120 -6.56 -2.70 -1.02
CA SER A 120 -7.22 -3.94 -0.55
C SER A 120 -6.26 -5.02 -0.04
N LEU A 121 -4.93 -4.80 -0.10
CA LEU A 121 -3.95 -5.82 0.30
C LEU A 121 -4.07 -6.29 1.75
N SER A 122 -4.63 -5.47 2.64
CA SER A 122 -4.82 -5.79 4.06
C SER A 122 -6.20 -6.38 4.40
N PHE A 123 -7.10 -6.53 3.43
CA PHE A 123 -8.50 -6.92 3.64
C PHE A 123 -8.81 -8.26 2.99
N GLU A 124 -9.40 -9.19 3.73
CA GLU A 124 -9.79 -10.50 3.18
C GLU A 124 -11.13 -10.40 2.45
N ASP A 125 -11.15 -10.90 1.20
CA ASP A 125 -12.32 -10.97 0.31
C ASP A 125 -13.18 -9.68 0.24
N LYS A 126 -12.53 -8.52 0.33
CA LYS A 126 -13.14 -7.19 0.21
C LYS A 126 -12.29 -6.27 -0.66
N LEU A 127 -12.95 -5.38 -1.40
CA LEU A 127 -12.31 -4.34 -2.20
C LEU A 127 -12.50 -2.96 -1.56
N VAL A 128 -11.39 -2.27 -1.34
CA VAL A 128 -11.33 -0.93 -0.74
C VAL A 128 -11.23 0.11 -1.87
N TYR A 129 -12.38 0.58 -2.34
CA TYR A 129 -12.46 1.65 -3.33
C TYR A 129 -12.07 2.99 -2.72
N ALA A 130 -12.52 3.28 -1.50
CA ALA A 130 -12.07 4.39 -0.68
C ALA A 130 -12.08 3.98 0.80
N GLU A 131 -11.52 4.79 1.69
CA GLU A 131 -11.55 4.49 3.13
C GLU A 131 -12.97 4.36 3.70
N ASP A 132 -13.90 5.13 3.13
CA ASP A 132 -15.33 5.16 3.46
C ASP A 132 -16.19 4.31 2.50
N TYR A 133 -15.58 3.56 1.59
CA TYR A 133 -16.30 2.75 0.61
C TYR A 133 -15.57 1.43 0.33
N ILE A 134 -16.00 0.41 1.07
CA ILE A 134 -15.50 -0.96 0.98
C ILE A 134 -16.63 -1.82 0.46
N MET A 135 -16.35 -2.61 -0.58
CA MET A 135 -17.29 -3.56 -1.17
C MET A 135 -16.92 -4.99 -0.82
N ASP A 136 -17.88 -5.73 -0.25
CA ASP A 136 -17.81 -7.19 -0.11
C ASP A 136 -18.55 -7.92 -1.25
N GLU A 137 -18.67 -9.24 -1.15
CA GLU A 137 -19.32 -10.07 -2.16
C GLU A 137 -20.79 -9.70 -2.38
N ASP A 138 -21.53 -9.41 -1.30
CA ASP A 138 -22.96 -9.11 -1.38
C ASP A 138 -23.21 -7.72 -1.98
N GLN A 139 -22.39 -6.72 -1.60
CA GLN A 139 -22.43 -5.41 -2.24
C GLN A 139 -22.02 -5.48 -3.71
N SER A 140 -21.06 -6.35 -4.05
CA SER A 140 -20.66 -6.59 -5.45
C SER A 140 -21.76 -7.24 -6.28
N LYS A 141 -22.51 -8.19 -5.72
CA LYS A 141 -23.71 -8.78 -6.33
C LYS A 141 -24.79 -7.72 -6.54
N LEU A 142 -25.08 -6.94 -5.51
CA LEU A 142 -26.10 -5.90 -5.56
C LEU A 142 -25.78 -4.86 -6.63
N ALA A 143 -24.51 -4.48 -6.79
CA ALA A 143 -24.08 -3.53 -7.82
C ALA A 143 -23.95 -4.13 -9.24
N GLY A 144 -24.15 -5.44 -9.42
CA GLY A 144 -23.92 -6.12 -10.71
C GLY A 144 -22.43 -6.19 -11.11
N LEU A 145 -21.52 -6.06 -10.15
CA LEU A 145 -20.06 -6.02 -10.36
C LEU A 145 -19.33 -7.28 -9.89
N LEU A 146 -20.06 -8.34 -9.53
CA LEU A 146 -19.48 -9.55 -8.91
C LEU A 146 -18.30 -10.12 -9.72
N ASP A 147 -18.47 -10.32 -11.03
CA ASP A 147 -17.44 -10.94 -11.86
C ASP A 147 -16.19 -10.06 -11.99
N LEU A 148 -16.38 -8.75 -12.15
CA LEU A 148 -15.30 -7.78 -12.19
C LEU A 148 -14.55 -7.74 -10.86
N ASN A 149 -15.28 -7.66 -9.75
CA ASN A 149 -14.69 -7.59 -8.42
C ASN A 149 -13.97 -8.88 -8.05
N ASN A 150 -14.47 -10.03 -8.49
CA ASN A 150 -13.78 -11.31 -8.35
C ASN A 150 -12.46 -11.33 -9.14
N ALA A 151 -12.41 -10.79 -10.36
CA ALA A 151 -11.18 -10.66 -11.11
C ALA A 151 -10.16 -9.73 -10.41
N ILE A 152 -10.63 -8.61 -9.86
CA ILE A 152 -9.79 -7.69 -9.06
C ILE A 152 -9.28 -8.38 -7.78
N LEU A 153 -10.13 -9.15 -7.09
CA LEU A 153 -9.72 -9.91 -5.90
C LEU A 153 -8.65 -10.97 -6.22
N GLN A 154 -8.65 -11.56 -7.41
CA GLN A 154 -7.55 -12.44 -7.84
C GLN A 154 -6.22 -11.68 -7.94
N LEU A 155 -6.24 -10.44 -8.44
CA LEU A 155 -5.05 -9.57 -8.43
C LEU A 155 -4.61 -9.24 -7.00
N VAL A 156 -5.54 -8.92 -6.10
CA VAL A 156 -5.24 -8.69 -4.67
C VAL A 156 -4.56 -9.92 -4.05
N LYS A 157 -5.09 -11.12 -4.30
CA LYS A 157 -4.53 -12.39 -3.80
C LYS A 157 -3.11 -12.60 -4.32
N LYS A 158 -2.86 -12.33 -5.61
CA LYS A 158 -1.54 -12.44 -6.23
C LYS A 158 -0.54 -11.42 -5.64
N TYR A 159 -0.89 -10.15 -5.56
CA TYR A 159 0.03 -9.14 -5.02
C TYR A 159 0.28 -9.30 -3.51
N ARG A 160 -0.71 -9.79 -2.76
CA ARG A 160 -0.53 -10.14 -1.34
C ARG A 160 0.47 -11.27 -1.17
N SER A 161 0.38 -12.34 -1.97
CA SER A 161 1.34 -13.46 -1.87
C SER A 161 2.76 -13.04 -2.23
N MET A 162 2.90 -12.06 -3.14
CA MET A 162 4.17 -11.43 -3.50
C MET A 162 4.66 -10.39 -2.49
N LYS A 163 3.84 -10.00 -1.49
CA LYS A 163 4.14 -8.95 -0.52
C LYS A 163 4.48 -7.60 -1.16
N LEU A 164 3.67 -7.19 -2.14
CA LEU A 164 3.87 -5.96 -2.90
C LEU A 164 4.10 -4.75 -1.98
N GLU A 165 5.25 -4.08 -2.15
CA GLU A 165 5.63 -2.89 -1.40
C GLU A 165 5.09 -1.60 -2.05
N LYS A 166 5.08 -0.49 -1.31
CA LYS A 166 4.58 0.81 -1.83
C LYS A 166 5.43 1.28 -3.00
N GLU A 167 6.73 1.07 -2.90
CA GLU A 167 7.76 1.37 -3.89
C GLU A 167 7.50 0.66 -5.21
N GLU A 168 7.15 -0.63 -5.14
CA GLU A 168 6.81 -1.44 -6.31
C GLU A 168 5.49 -0.98 -6.91
N PHE A 169 4.47 -0.72 -6.08
CA PHE A 169 3.18 -0.21 -6.52
C PHE A 169 3.27 1.10 -7.33
N VAL A 170 3.97 2.11 -6.81
CA VAL A 170 4.09 3.41 -7.53
C VAL A 170 4.87 3.25 -8.83
N THR A 171 5.82 2.31 -8.86
CA THR A 171 6.59 1.98 -10.07
C THR A 171 5.72 1.25 -11.10
N LEU A 172 4.93 0.27 -10.67
CA LEU A 172 3.99 -0.46 -11.54
C LEU A 172 2.96 0.46 -12.16
N LYS A 173 2.43 1.45 -11.42
CA LYS A 173 1.54 2.47 -11.99
C LYS A 173 2.22 3.26 -13.10
N ALA A 174 3.47 3.69 -12.89
CA ALA A 174 4.21 4.46 -13.90
C ALA A 174 4.49 3.61 -15.15
N ILE A 175 4.79 2.33 -14.97
CA ILE A 175 4.94 1.36 -16.06
C ILE A 175 3.62 1.16 -16.81
N ALA A 176 2.51 0.98 -16.09
CA ALA A 176 1.19 0.82 -16.70
C ALA A 176 0.83 2.02 -17.59
N LEU A 177 1.14 3.24 -17.16
CA LEU A 177 0.95 4.43 -17.99
C LEU A 177 1.88 4.46 -19.22
N ALA A 178 3.14 4.05 -19.07
CA ALA A 178 4.13 4.17 -20.14
C ALA A 178 4.04 3.02 -21.18
N ASN A 179 3.36 1.92 -20.84
CA ASN A 179 3.28 0.69 -21.64
C ASN A 179 1.85 0.37 -22.08
N SER A 180 0.98 1.39 -22.13
CA SER A 180 -0.43 1.30 -22.52
C SER A 180 -0.69 1.58 -24.00
#